data_AF-A0A2E4AMQ1-F1
#
_entry.id   AF-A0A2E4AMQ1-F1
#
_cell.length_a   1.000
_cell.length_b   1.000
_cell.length_c   1.000
_cell.angle_alpha   90.00
_cell.angle_beta   90.00
_cell.angle_gamma   90.00
#
_symmetry.space_group_name_H-M   'P 1'
#
loop_
_entity.id
_entity.type
_entity.pdbx_description
1 polymer ?
#
loop_
_entity_poly.entity_id
_entity_poly.type
_entity_poly.pdbx_seq_one_letter_code
_entity_poly.pdbx_strand_id
1 'polypeptide(L)'
;MSSFWTPSGEHEVPNEDNGGGAFDPQVSGVGDSEIDPETAAAMEQQLREAQEQLLSVPAGQIVANHVIGLFELAALHLRVDPPNLDEARLPIDAMGILVEQLGDQLPEHQTLAAALHQIRLAFVEVQNQTPDDET
;
A
#
# COMPACT_ATOMS: atom_id res chain seq x y z
N MET A 1 4.11 7.26 -13.57
CA MET A 1 4.82 5.98 -13.62
C MET A 1 4.48 5.25 -12.35
N SER A 2 3.61 4.25 -12.42
CA SER A 2 3.16 3.50 -11.25
C SER A 2 4.06 2.28 -11.10
N SER A 3 4.89 2.27 -10.06
CA SER A 3 5.72 1.12 -9.69
C SER A 3 4.96 0.29 -8.66
N PHE A 4 4.77 -1.01 -8.93
CA PHE A 4 4.28 -1.93 -7.91
C PHE A 4 5.48 -2.47 -7.15
N TRP A 5 5.49 -2.24 -5.84
CA TRP A 5 6.47 -2.87 -4.99
C TRP A 5 6.14 -4.35 -4.82
N THR A 6 7.09 -5.22 -5.15
CA THR A 6 7.10 -6.63 -4.75
C THR A 6 8.25 -6.87 -3.78
N PRO A 7 8.18 -7.86 -2.87
CA PRO A 7 9.26 -8.16 -1.94
C PRO A 7 10.62 -8.50 -2.60
N SER A 8 10.62 -8.77 -3.91
CA SER A 8 11.83 -9.01 -4.72
C SER A 8 12.38 -7.75 -5.42
N GLY A 9 11.75 -6.58 -5.26
CA GLY A 9 12.14 -5.32 -5.89
C GLY A 9 10.96 -4.58 -6.56
N GLU A 10 11.21 -3.33 -6.94
CA GLU A 10 10.26 -2.49 -7.69
C GLU A 10 10.06 -3.05 -9.10
N HIS A 11 8.80 -3.33 -9.45
CA HIS A 11 8.44 -3.79 -10.78
C HIS A 11 7.61 -2.70 -11.48
N GLU A 12 8.16 -2.15 -12.56
CA GLU A 12 7.43 -1.17 -13.38
C GLU A 12 6.34 -1.87 -14.20
N VAL A 13 5.15 -1.26 -14.19
CA VAL A 13 4.04 -1.65 -15.07
C VAL A 13 4.25 -0.97 -16.41
N PRO A 14 4.27 -1.69 -17.55
CA PRO A 14 4.34 -1.05 -18.87
C PRO A 14 3.11 -0.16 -19.07
N ASN A 15 3.34 1.15 -19.28
CA ASN A 15 2.29 2.03 -19.78
C ASN A 15 2.12 1.73 -21.28
N GLU A 16 1.06 1.03 -21.63
CA GLU A 16 0.63 0.90 -23.02
C GLU A 16 0.10 2.26 -23.51
N ASP A 17 0.99 3.09 -24.04
CA ASP A 17 0.58 4.17 -24.92
C ASP A 17 1.57 4.34 -26.07
N ASN A 18 1.29 3.61 -27.16
CA ASN A 18 1.18 4.11 -28.53
C ASN A 18 1.73 3.13 -29.57
N GLY A 19 0.84 2.60 -30.41
CA GLY A 19 1.22 1.96 -31.67
C GLY A 19 0.23 0.88 -32.10
N GLY A 20 -0.76 1.25 -32.91
CA GLY A 20 -1.83 0.37 -33.35
C GLY A 20 -1.34 -0.94 -33.98
N GLY A 21 -1.56 -2.03 -33.26
CA GLY A 21 -1.71 -3.37 -33.81
C GLY A 21 -3.17 -3.76 -33.63
N ALA A 22 -3.82 -4.20 -34.70
CA ALA A 22 -5.21 -4.63 -34.68
C ALA A 22 -5.49 -5.54 -33.47
N PHE A 23 -6.57 -5.27 -32.73
CA PHE A 23 -7.19 -6.27 -31.87
C PHE A 23 -7.47 -7.48 -32.76
N ASP A 24 -6.65 -8.52 -32.62
CA ASP A 24 -6.96 -9.84 -33.14
C ASP A 24 -8.00 -10.43 -32.17
N PRO A 25 -9.29 -10.58 -32.55
CA PRO A 25 -10.32 -11.04 -31.62
C PRO A 25 -10.23 -12.55 -31.34
N GLN A 26 -9.07 -13.17 -31.51
CA GLN A 26 -8.80 -14.55 -31.12
C GLN A 26 -8.49 -14.68 -29.63
N VAL A 27 -9.31 -14.05 -28.78
CA VAL A 27 -9.59 -14.55 -27.41
C VAL A 27 -10.86 -15.41 -27.40
N SER A 28 -11.32 -15.85 -28.58
CA SER A 28 -12.31 -16.91 -28.71
C SER A 28 -11.67 -18.26 -28.37
N GLY A 29 -11.51 -18.54 -27.07
CA GLY A 29 -10.93 -19.80 -26.63
C GLY A 29 -10.44 -19.85 -25.19
N VAL A 30 -11.11 -19.23 -24.21
CA VAL A 30 -11.15 -19.87 -22.88
C VAL A 30 -12.12 -21.04 -23.02
N GLY A 31 -11.65 -22.06 -23.75
CA GLY A 31 -12.23 -23.38 -23.68
C GLY A 31 -12.14 -23.82 -22.24
N ASP A 32 -13.15 -24.56 -21.84
CA ASP A 32 -13.25 -25.45 -20.68
C ASP A 32 -12.10 -26.47 -20.66
N SER A 33 -10.86 -25.99 -20.68
CA SER A 33 -9.66 -26.80 -20.57
C SER A 33 -9.52 -27.12 -19.10
N GLU A 34 -10.04 -28.29 -18.70
CA GLU A 34 -9.63 -28.95 -17.45
C GLU A 34 -8.14 -28.69 -17.23
N ILE A 35 -7.81 -27.95 -16.17
CA ILE A 35 -6.42 -27.73 -15.79
C ILE A 35 -5.83 -29.13 -15.59
N ASP A 36 -4.84 -29.49 -16.41
CA ASP A 36 -4.18 -30.79 -16.33
C ASP A 36 -3.69 -31.00 -14.88
N PRO A 37 -3.95 -32.16 -14.25
CA PRO A 37 -3.60 -32.44 -12.85
C PRO A 37 -2.16 -32.10 -12.47
N GLU A 38 -1.18 -32.24 -13.39
CA GLU A 38 0.21 -31.82 -13.14
C GLU A 38 0.35 -30.31 -12.99
N THR A 39 -0.38 -29.54 -13.81
CA THR A 39 -0.39 -28.07 -13.77
C THR A 39 -1.08 -27.56 -12.52
N ALA A 40 -2.18 -28.20 -12.10
CA ALA A 40 -2.86 -27.89 -10.85
C ALA A 40 -1.96 -28.16 -9.62
N ALA A 41 -1.27 -29.30 -9.59
CA ALA A 41 -0.34 -29.65 -8.51
C ALA A 41 0.86 -28.69 -8.43
N ALA A 42 1.42 -28.25 -9.57
CA ALA A 42 2.49 -27.27 -9.60
C ALA A 42 2.03 -25.89 -9.07
N MET A 43 0.82 -25.46 -9.43
CA MET A 43 0.24 -24.21 -8.93
C MET A 43 -0.02 -24.27 -7.41
N GLU A 44 -0.53 -25.38 -6.88
CA GLU A 44 -0.69 -25.59 -5.44
C GLU A 44 0.65 -25.54 -4.70
N GLN A 45 1.70 -26.16 -5.26
CA GLN A 45 3.03 -26.16 -4.68
C GLN A 45 3.61 -24.73 -4.62
N GLN A 46 3.46 -23.93 -5.67
CA GLN A 46 3.87 -22.53 -5.69
C GLN A 46 3.11 -21.69 -4.65
N LEU A 47 1.81 -21.89 -4.50
CA LEU A 47 1.01 -21.21 -3.47
C LEU A 47 1.45 -21.59 -2.05
N ARG A 48 1.84 -22.85 -1.83
CA ARG A 48 2.36 -23.31 -0.54
C ARG A 48 3.71 -22.68 -0.22
N GLU A 49 4.64 -22.67 -1.18
CA GLU A 49 5.95 -22.04 -1.03
C GLU A 49 5.83 -20.53 -0.78
N ALA A 50 4.91 -19.84 -1.46
CA ALA A 50 4.63 -18.43 -1.19
C ALA A 50 4.06 -18.20 0.23
N GLN A 51 3.17 -19.08 0.71
CA GLN A 51 2.65 -19.02 2.08
C GLN A 51 3.74 -19.25 3.13
N GLU A 52 4.62 -20.23 2.93
CA GLU A 52 5.75 -20.51 3.84
C GLU A 52 6.71 -19.32 3.92
N GLN A 53 6.98 -18.66 2.80
CA GLN A 53 7.78 -17.44 2.77
C GLN A 53 7.11 -16.29 3.53
N LEU A 54 5.80 -16.08 3.39
CA LEU A 54 5.08 -15.06 4.17
C LEU A 54 5.13 -15.33 5.68
N LEU A 55 5.05 -16.60 6.09
CA LEU A 55 5.19 -16.99 7.51
C LEU A 55 6.61 -16.82 8.05
N SER A 56 7.62 -16.68 7.18
CA SER A 56 9.01 -16.45 7.60
C SER A 56 9.27 -15.03 8.10
N VAL A 57 8.42 -14.07 7.72
CA VAL A 57 8.54 -12.66 8.14
C VAL A 57 7.73 -12.46 9.44
N PRO A 58 8.32 -11.89 10.51
CA PRO A 58 7.57 -11.56 11.71
C PRO A 58 6.40 -10.62 11.39
N ALA A 59 5.19 -10.97 11.84
CA ALA A 59 3.99 -10.19 11.57
C ALA A 59 4.13 -8.71 11.99
N GLY A 60 4.84 -8.43 13.09
CA GLY A 60 5.13 -7.07 13.54
C GLY A 60 5.89 -6.23 12.50
N GLN A 61 6.79 -6.84 11.72
CA GLN A 61 7.51 -6.15 10.65
C GLN A 61 6.58 -5.75 9.51
N ILE A 62 5.65 -6.63 9.14
CA ILE A 62 4.65 -6.37 8.10
C ILE A 62 3.70 -5.25 8.58
N VAL A 63 3.20 -5.35 9.81
CA VAL A 63 2.32 -4.32 10.39
C VAL A 63 3.03 -2.98 10.48
N ALA A 64 4.30 -2.93 10.93
CA ALA A 64 5.08 -1.70 10.94
C ALA A 64 5.27 -1.10 9.54
N ASN A 65 5.49 -1.94 8.53
CA ASN A 65 5.53 -1.48 7.14
C ASN A 65 4.20 -0.84 6.69
N HIS A 66 3.06 -1.40 7.11
CA HIS A 66 1.76 -0.78 6.84
C HIS A 66 1.56 0.54 7.58
N VAL A 67 2.07 0.68 8.81
CA VAL A 67 2.07 1.95 9.56
C VAL A 67 2.86 3.02 8.80
N ILE A 68 3.99 2.66 8.20
CA ILE A 68 4.78 3.57 7.34
C ILE A 68 3.95 3.98 6.11
N GLY A 69 3.27 3.04 5.46
CA GLY A 69 2.38 3.35 4.32
C GLY A 69 1.25 4.32 4.67
N LEU A 70 0.67 4.21 5.88
CA LEU A 70 -0.32 5.18 6.38
C LEU A 70 0.29 6.58 6.56
N PHE A 71 1.51 6.65 7.11
CA PHE A 71 2.23 7.91 7.24
C PHE A 71 2.47 8.57 5.87
N GLU A 72 2.93 7.81 4.88
CA GLU A 72 3.19 8.30 3.53
C GLU A 72 1.90 8.79 2.84
N LEU A 73 0.81 8.05 3.01
CA LEU A 73 -0.50 8.43 2.47
C LEU A 73 -0.99 9.74 3.08
N ALA A 74 -0.90 9.89 4.40
CA ALA A 74 -1.23 11.14 5.09
C ALA A 74 -0.36 12.31 4.57
N ALA A 75 0.96 12.09 4.48
CA ALA A 75 1.89 13.10 4.01
C ALA A 75 1.62 13.52 2.55
N LEU A 76 1.19 12.58 1.70
CA LEU A 76 0.81 12.88 0.32
C LEU A 76 -0.40 13.81 0.28
N HIS A 77 -1.46 13.50 1.02
CA HIS A 77 -2.66 14.35 1.08
C HIS A 77 -2.42 15.74 1.68
N LEU A 78 -1.46 15.87 2.60
CA LEU A 78 -1.05 17.19 3.13
C LEU A 78 -0.21 18.01 2.15
N ARG A 79 0.45 17.38 1.17
CA ARG A 79 1.37 18.04 0.23
C ARG A 79 0.75 18.38 -1.13
N VAL A 80 -0.41 17.81 -1.46
CA VAL A 80 -1.15 18.21 -2.66
C VAL A 80 -1.58 19.67 -2.56
N ASP A 81 -1.81 20.33 -3.70
CA ASP A 81 -2.23 21.74 -3.78
C ASP A 81 -3.57 21.84 -4.53
N PRO A 82 -4.70 22.19 -3.87
CA PRO A 82 -4.80 22.51 -2.45
C PRO A 82 -4.66 21.26 -1.54
N PRO A 83 -4.19 21.41 -0.29
CA PRO A 83 -4.11 20.31 0.67
C PRO A 83 -5.48 19.67 0.93
N ASN A 84 -5.51 18.34 1.06
CA ASN A 84 -6.74 17.60 1.37
C ASN A 84 -6.71 17.11 2.82
N LEU A 85 -7.24 17.92 3.74
CA LEU A 85 -7.28 17.61 5.16
C LEU A 85 -8.21 16.44 5.49
N ASP A 86 -9.34 16.31 4.80
CA ASP A 86 -10.30 15.23 5.05
C ASP A 86 -9.68 13.86 4.74
N GLU A 87 -9.01 13.73 3.60
CA GLU A 87 -8.32 12.49 3.22
C GLU A 87 -7.03 12.26 4.02
N ALA A 88 -6.34 13.31 4.48
CA ALA A 88 -5.17 13.15 5.35
C ALA A 88 -5.54 12.65 6.75
N ARG A 89 -6.77 12.92 7.23
CA ARG A 89 -7.19 12.62 8.60
C ARG A 89 -7.29 11.13 8.88
N LEU A 90 -7.94 10.38 7.99
CA LEU A 90 -8.16 8.94 8.15
C LEU A 90 -6.86 8.13 8.37
N PRO A 91 -5.81 8.27 7.53
CA PRO A 91 -4.55 7.56 7.76
C PRO A 91 -3.82 8.02 9.02
N ILE A 92 -3.91 9.29 9.43
CA ILE A 92 -3.32 9.78 10.70
C ILE A 92 -4.01 9.13 11.90
N ASP A 93 -5.34 9.03 11.88
CA ASP A 93 -6.12 8.41 12.95
C ASP A 93 -5.85 6.90 13.02
N ALA A 94 -5.80 6.22 11.86
CA ALA A 94 -5.45 4.79 11.78
C ALA A 94 -4.03 4.51 12.31
N MET A 95 -3.06 5.34 11.91
CA MET A 95 -1.69 5.28 12.43
C MET A 95 -1.68 5.47 13.95
N GLY A 96 -2.47 6.42 14.46
CA GLY A 96 -2.66 6.66 15.90
C GLY A 96 -3.12 5.43 16.64
N ILE A 97 -4.20 4.80 16.18
CA ILE A 97 -4.75 3.57 16.79
C ILE A 97 -3.70 2.47 16.80
N LEU A 98 -3.01 2.22 15.69
CA LEU A 98 -2.03 1.14 15.59
C LEU A 98 -0.83 1.38 16.50
N VAL A 99 -0.22 2.56 16.43
CA VAL A 99 1.01 2.87 17.18
C VAL A 99 0.72 2.92 18.68
N GLU A 100 -0.30 3.65 19.10
CA GLU A 100 -0.60 3.87 20.52
C GLU A 100 -1.12 2.61 21.21
N GLN A 101 -1.87 1.75 20.52
CA GLN A 101 -2.46 0.54 21.13
C GLN A 101 -1.54 -0.68 21.06
N LEU A 102 -0.73 -0.81 20.00
CA LEU A 102 0.16 -1.96 19.86
C LEU A 102 1.46 -1.78 20.65
N GLY A 103 1.95 -0.55 20.81
CA GLY A 103 3.11 -0.26 21.66
C GLY A 103 4.34 -1.08 21.25
N ASP A 104 4.96 -1.71 22.24
CA ASP A 104 6.17 -2.55 22.08
C ASP A 104 5.97 -3.81 21.20
N GLN A 105 4.75 -4.13 20.78
CA GLN A 105 4.52 -5.19 19.77
C GLN A 105 4.97 -4.77 18.37
N LEU A 106 5.06 -3.46 18.11
CA LEU A 106 5.59 -2.93 16.87
C LEU A 106 7.11 -2.80 16.97
N PRO A 107 7.87 -3.29 15.98
CA PRO A 107 9.28 -2.96 15.88
C PRO A 107 9.44 -1.45 15.73
N GLU A 108 10.48 -0.91 16.38
CA GLU A 108 10.79 0.52 16.33
C GLU A 108 9.62 1.44 16.77
N HIS A 109 8.78 0.98 17.69
CA HIS A 109 7.62 1.73 18.20
C HIS A 109 7.93 3.21 18.51
N GLN A 110 9.06 3.51 19.14
CA GLN A 110 9.45 4.89 19.46
C GLN A 110 9.66 5.76 18.21
N THR A 111 10.22 5.19 17.14
CA THR A 111 10.37 5.86 15.84
C THR A 111 9.00 6.12 15.22
N LEU A 112 8.12 5.13 15.23
CA LEU A 112 6.76 5.26 14.69
C LEU A 112 5.93 6.28 15.49
N ALA A 113 6.07 6.32 16.81
CA ALA A 113 5.43 7.31 17.67
C ALA A 113 5.93 8.74 17.40
N ALA A 114 7.24 8.90 17.17
CA ALA A 114 7.81 10.18 16.77
C ALA A 114 7.28 10.63 15.39
N ALA A 115 7.21 9.72 14.41
CA ALA A 115 6.66 10.01 13.08
C ALA A 115 5.16 10.41 13.16
N LEU A 116 4.37 9.71 13.98
CA LEU A 116 2.97 10.05 14.24
C LEU A 116 2.83 11.46 14.84
N HIS A 117 3.70 11.82 15.78
CA HIS A 117 3.70 13.16 16.35
C HIS A 117 4.01 14.23 15.28
N GLN A 118 5.02 13.98 14.44
CA GLN A 118 5.40 14.90 13.36
C GLN A 118 4.28 15.11 12.35
N ILE A 119 3.61 14.03 11.89
CA ILE A 119 2.53 14.16 10.90
C ILE A 119 1.30 14.87 11.48
N ARG A 120 1.00 14.67 12.77
CA ARG A 120 -0.08 15.40 13.47
C ARG A 120 0.22 16.90 13.56
N LEU A 121 1.48 17.28 13.82
CA LEU A 121 1.89 18.69 13.81
C LEU A 121 1.75 19.30 12.42
N ALA A 122 2.20 18.59 11.38
CA ALA A 122 2.07 19.04 10.00
C ALA A 122 0.59 19.23 9.61
N PHE A 123 -0.29 18.30 10.01
CA PHE A 123 -1.74 18.42 9.79
C PHE A 123 -2.31 19.70 10.40
N VAL A 124 -2.00 19.99 11.67
CA VAL A 124 -2.48 21.19 12.35
C VAL A 124 -1.92 22.46 11.73
N GLU A 125 -0.65 22.46 11.32
CA GLU A 125 -0.04 23.59 10.62
C GLU A 125 -0.75 23.88 9.30
N VAL A 126 -0.99 22.86 8.47
CA VAL A 126 -1.72 23.00 7.20
C VAL A 126 -3.17 23.42 7.42
N GLN A 127 -3.83 22.87 8.45
CA GLN A 127 -5.19 23.26 8.82
C GLN A 127 -5.28 24.75 9.17
N ASN A 128 -4.29 25.30 9.86
CA ASN A 128 -4.27 26.73 10.20
C ASN A 128 -3.89 27.63 9.00
N GLN A 129 -3.21 27.08 7.98
CA GLN A 129 -2.82 27.80 6.77
C GLN A 129 -3.92 27.82 5.72
N THR A 130 -4.81 26.83 5.74
CA THR A 130 -5.98 26.76 4.87
C THR A 130 -7.07 27.57 5.56
N PRO A 131 -7.28 28.86 5.21
CA PRO A 131 -8.36 29.62 5.82
C PRO A 131 -9.65 28.83 5.60
N ASP A 132 -10.46 28.68 6.65
CA ASP A 132 -11.81 28.15 6.52
C ASP A 132 -12.49 28.91 5.39
N ASP A 133 -12.69 28.26 4.23
CA ASP A 133 -13.58 28.73 3.17
C ASP A 133 -15.02 28.54 3.71
N GLU A 134 -15.33 29.28 4.77
CA GLU A 134 -16.67 29.41 5.34
C GLU A 134 -17.48 30.29 4.38
N THR A 135 -18.29 29.59 3.58
CA THR A 135 -19.62 29.94 3.04
C THR A 135 -20.20 31.32 3.39
#